data_AF-A0A447JJN8-F1
#
_entry.id   AF-A0A447JJN8-F1
#
_cell.length_a   1.000
_cell.length_b   1.000
_cell.length_c   1.000
_cell.angle_alpha   90.00
_cell.angle_beta   90.00
_cell.angle_gamma   90.00
#
_symmetry.space_group_name_H-M   'P 1'
#
loop_
_entity.id
_entity.type
_entity.pdbx_description
1 polymer ?
#
loop_
_entity_poly.entity_id
_entity_poly.type
_entity_poly.pdbx_seq_one_letter_code
_entity_poly.pdbx_strand_id
1 'polypeptide(L)'
;MTGLFMLGIFFKRANAGSAVLGIIISVITVLGARYATDLNFFFYGVIGSLSVVISGVIFAPLFAPAPPLTLDEKPEPKVTL
;
A
#
# COMPACT_ATOMS: atom_id res chain seq x y z
N MET A 1 5.96 5.61 2.19
CA MET A 1 6.41 4.69 1.12
C MET A 1 6.66 3.27 1.63
N THR A 2 7.37 3.06 2.75
CA THR A 2 7.74 1.73 3.27
C THR A 2 6.59 0.71 3.34
N GLY A 3 5.43 1.09 3.90
CA GLY A 3 4.26 0.22 3.96
C GLY A 3 3.71 -0.19 2.59
N LEU A 4 3.84 0.66 1.57
CA LEU A 4 3.39 0.36 0.21
C LEU A 4 4.28 -0.69 -0.46
N PHE A 5 5.60 -0.56 -0.27
CA PHE A 5 6.56 -1.58 -0.75
C PHE A 5 6.33 -2.91 -0.04
N MET A 6 6.12 -2.91 1.28
CA MET A 6 5.76 -4.12 2.01
C MET A 6 4.47 -4.75 1.48
N LEU A 7 3.43 -3.95 1.26
CA LEU A 7 2.16 -4.42 0.71
C LEU A 7 2.36 -5.06 -0.68
N GLY A 8 3.06 -4.38 -1.59
CA GLY A 8 3.27 -4.85 -2.96
C GLY A 8 4.17 -6.08 -3.07
N ILE A 9 5.17 -6.22 -2.20
CA ILE A 9 6.11 -7.36 -2.23
C ILE A 9 5.52 -8.59 -1.54
N PHE A 10 4.91 -8.41 -0.37
CA PHE A 10 4.50 -9.55 0.46
C PHE A 10 3.04 -9.99 0.25
N PHE A 11 2.17 -9.15 -0.36
CA PHE A 11 0.75 -9.44 -0.49
C PHE A 11 0.28 -9.43 -1.94
N LYS A 12 0.29 -10.61 -2.59
CA LYS A 12 -0.13 -10.82 -3.99
C LYS A 12 -1.56 -10.38 -4.32
N ARG A 13 -2.44 -10.30 -3.33
CA ARG A 13 -3.85 -9.87 -3.52
C ARG A 13 -4.03 -8.35 -3.49
N ALA A 14 -3.04 -7.60 -3.01
CA ALA A 14 -3.12 -6.15 -2.94
C ALA A 14 -3.09 -5.55 -4.35
N ASN A 15 -3.98 -4.60 -4.60
CA ASN A 15 -4.15 -3.94 -5.89
C ASN A 15 -3.96 -2.42 -5.74
N ALA A 16 -3.92 -1.72 -6.87
CA ALA A 16 -3.73 -0.27 -6.87
C ALA A 16 -4.81 0.47 -6.05
N GLY A 17 -6.07 0.00 -6.11
CA GLY A 17 -7.18 0.61 -5.38
C GLY A 17 -7.01 0.51 -3.87
N SER A 18 -6.71 -0.68 -3.35
CA SER A 18 -6.51 -0.89 -1.91
C SER A 18 -5.22 -0.24 -1.40
N ALA A 19 -4.18 -0.15 -2.23
CA ALA A 19 -2.95 0.57 -1.90
C ALA A 19 -3.20 2.07 -1.73
N VAL A 20 -3.97 2.70 -2.63
CA VAL A 20 -4.34 4.12 -2.52
C VAL A 20 -5.19 4.37 -1.28
N LEU A 21 -6.20 3.53 -1.03
CA LEU A 21 -7.03 3.62 0.16
C LEU A 21 -6.19 3.50 1.44
N GLY A 22 -5.21 2.60 1.44
CA GLY A 22 -4.32 2.42 2.58
C GLY A 22 -3.38 3.59 2.83
N ILE A 23 -2.94 4.29 1.79
CA ILE A 23 -2.20 5.55 1.93
C ILE A 23 -3.07 6.60 2.64
N ILE A 24 -4.32 6.78 2.20
CA ILE A 24 -5.23 7.77 2.78
C ILE A 24 -5.46 7.47 4.27
N ILE A 25 -5.75 6.21 4.60
CA ILE A 25 -5.94 5.77 5.98
C ILE A 25 -4.66 6.02 6.80
N SER A 26 -3.50 5.65 6.27
CA SER A 26 -2.22 5.89 6.94
C SER A 26 -1.96 7.37 7.24
N VAL A 27 -2.27 8.28 6.32
CA VAL A 27 -2.09 9.71 6.56
C VAL A 27 -2.98 10.17 7.71
N ILE A 28 -4.25 9.80 7.70
CA ILE A 28 -5.20 10.15 8.77
C ILE A 28 -4.74 9.58 10.12
N THR A 29 -4.33 8.30 10.17
CA THR A 29 -3.89 7.66 11.41
C THR A 29 -2.61 8.33 11.96
N VAL A 30 -1.63 8.65 11.11
CA VAL A 30 -0.39 9.29 11.55
C VAL A 30 -0.63 10.73 12.01
N LEU A 31 -1.50 11.47 11.33
CA LEU A 31 -1.91 12.81 11.77
C LEU A 31 -2.62 12.74 13.13
N GLY A 32 -3.52 11.77 13.31
CA GLY A 32 -4.16 11.50 14.60
C GLY A 32 -3.13 11.18 15.69
N ALA A 33 -2.20 10.27 15.42
CA ALA A 33 -1.11 9.96 16.36
C ALA A 33 -0.24 11.18 16.67
N ARG A 34 0.00 12.06 15.70
CA ARG A 34 0.85 13.24 15.87
C ARG A 34 0.17 14.35 16.68
N TYR A 35 -1.11 14.59 16.45
CA TYR A 35 -1.82 15.78 16.96
C TYR A 35 -2.83 15.49 18.07
N ALA A 36 -3.29 14.25 18.21
CA ALA A 36 -4.29 13.85 19.19
C ALA A 36 -3.74 12.91 20.28
N THR A 37 -2.45 12.56 20.24
CA THR A 37 -1.84 11.65 21.23
C THR A 37 -0.43 12.07 21.60
N ASP A 38 0.03 11.66 22.79
CA ASP A 38 1.41 11.86 23.26
C ASP A 38 2.36 10.73 22.85
N LEU A 39 2.06 10.04 21.74
CA LEU A 39 2.90 8.97 21.25
C LEU A 39 4.29 9.49 20.85
N ASN A 40 5.31 8.73 21.22
CA ASN A 40 6.68 9.01 20.83
C ASN A 40 6.82 8.97 19.30
N PHE A 41 7.65 9.86 18.76
CA PHE A 41 7.88 9.98 17.32
C PHE A 41 8.36 8.68 16.65
N PHE A 42 9.00 7.78 17.39
CA PHE A 42 9.40 6.45 16.90
C PHE A 42 8.22 5.63 16.39
N PHE A 43 7.00 5.83 16.91
CA PHE A 43 5.82 5.09 16.50
C PHE A 43 5.23 5.55 15.16
N TYR A 44 5.50 6.78 14.71
CA TYR A 44 4.82 7.33 13.53
C TYR A 44 5.17 6.53 12.25
N GLY A 45 6.42 6.09 12.13
CA GLY A 45 6.85 5.23 11.03
C GLY A 45 6.18 3.85 11.07
N VAL A 46 6.09 3.25 12.26
CA VAL A 46 5.46 1.94 12.47
C VAL A 46 3.97 2.01 12.18
N ILE A 47 3.27 3.00 12.74
CA ILE A 47 1.85 3.25 12.53
C ILE A 47 1.57 3.46 11.05
N GLY A 48 2.30 4.35 10.38
CA GLY A 48 2.08 4.59 8.95
C GLY A 48 2.29 3.33 8.11
N SER A 49 3.38 2.60 8.36
CA SER A 49 3.69 1.39 7.61
C SER A 49 2.62 0.31 7.78
N LEU A 50 2.25 0.02 9.03
CA LEU A 50 1.24 -1.00 9.35
C LEU A 50 -0.16 -0.58 8.91
N SER A 51 -0.52 0.69 9.02
CA SER A 51 -1.80 1.18 8.51
C SER A 51 -1.95 0.90 7.01
N VAL A 52 -0.94 1.18 6.18
CA VAL A 52 -0.98 0.86 4.74
C VAL A 52 -1.13 -0.65 4.50
N VAL A 53 -0.34 -1.47 5.19
CA VAL A 53 -0.34 -2.92 4.98
C VAL A 53 -1.69 -3.53 5.39
N ILE A 54 -2.16 -3.22 6.60
CA ILE A 54 -3.38 -3.79 7.17
C ILE A 54 -4.59 -3.39 6.33
N SER A 55 -4.74 -2.09 6.05
CA SER A 55 -5.86 -1.61 5.23
C SER A 55 -5.78 -2.11 3.79
N GLY A 56 -4.59 -2.14 3.18
CA GLY A 56 -4.39 -2.62 1.82
C GLY A 56 -4.76 -4.10 1.65
N VAL A 57 -4.57 -4.92 2.69
CA VAL A 57 -4.98 -6.33 2.73
C VAL A 57 -6.48 -6.48 2.98
N ILE A 58 -7.03 -5.78 3.97
CA ILE A 58 -8.45 -5.86 4.34
C ILE A 58 -9.34 -5.38 3.19
N PHE A 59 -8.97 -4.26 2.55
CA PHE A 59 -9.79 -3.66 1.50
C PHE A 59 -9.46 -4.17 0.09
N ALA A 60 -8.45 -5.01 -0.09
CA ALA A 60 -8.13 -5.61 -1.40
C ALA A 60 -9.35 -6.24 -2.11
N PRO A 61 -10.25 -6.99 -1.44
CA PRO A 61 -11.40 -7.62 -2.10
C PRO A 61 -12.45 -6.65 -2.64
N LEU A 62 -12.44 -5.37 -2.23
CA LEU A 62 -13.40 -4.38 -2.75
C LEU A 62 -13.03 -3.85 -4.13
N PHE A 63 -11.80 -4.10 -4.58
CA PHE A 63 -11.28 -3.59 -5.84
C PHE A 63 -10.98 -4.73 -6.81
N ALA A 64 -10.80 -4.37 -8.09
CA ALA A 64 -10.46 -5.33 -9.13
C ALA A 64 -9.20 -6.14 -8.75
N PRO A 65 -9.14 -7.44 -9.11
CA PRO A 65 -7.99 -8.28 -8.83
C PRO A 65 -6.68 -7.67 -9.32
N ALA A 66 -5.62 -7.84 -8.54
CA ALA A 66 -4.30 -7.35 -8.90
C ALA A 66 -3.79 -8.06 -10.17
N PRO A 67 -3.21 -7.33 -11.14
CA PRO A 67 -2.49 -7.94 -12.25
C PRO A 67 -1.35 -8.84 -11.75
N PRO A 68 -1.05 -9.96 -12.42
CA PRO A 68 0.11 -10.77 -12.09
C PRO A 68 1.39 -9.94 -12.27
N LEU A 69 2.21 -9.84 -11.23
CA LEU A 69 3.55 -9.27 -11.33
C LEU A 69 4.50 -10.31 -11.97
N THR A 70 4.79 -10.15 -13.26
CA THR A 70 5.82 -10.90 -13.99
C THR A 70 7.11 -10.08 -14.02
N LEU A 71 8.21 -10.64 -13.51
CA LEU A 71 9.51 -9.94 -13.48
C LEU A 71 10.29 -10.06 -14.80
N ASP A 72 9.83 -10.92 -15.72
CA ASP A 72 10.51 -11.27 -16.98
C ASP A 72 9.96 -10.54 -18.23
N GLU A 73 9.06 -9.56 -18.05
CA GLU A 73 8.47 -8.84 -19.19
C GLU A 73 9.48 -7.84 -19.77
N LYS A 74 10.36 -8.33 -20.65
CA LYS A 74 11.07 -7.47 -21.61
C LYS A 74 10.00 -6.83 -22.49
N PRO A 75 9.90 -5.49 -22.58
CA PRO A 75 8.88 -4.86 -23.40
C PRO A 75 9.17 -5.22 -24.86
N GLU A 76 8.41 -6.16 -25.42
CA GLU A 76 8.41 -6.37 -26.86
C GLU A 76 7.83 -5.11 -27.50
N PRO A 77 8.50 -4.55 -28.52
CA PRO A 77 7.98 -3.41 -29.22
C PRO A 77 6.65 -3.85 -29.84
N LYS A 78 5.56 -3.14 -29.49
CA LYS A 78 4.31 -3.28 -30.24
C LYS A 78 4.59 -2.83 -31.68
N VAL A 79 4.92 -3.78 -32.55
CA VAL A 79 4.99 -3.55 -33.99
C VAL A 79 3.55 -3.47 -34.46
N THR A 80 3.01 -2.26 -34.46
CA THR A 80 1.82 -1.90 -35.24
C THR A 80 2.22 -1.93 -36.71
N LEU A 81 1.89 -3.03 -37.39
CA LEU A 81 1.76 -3.08 -38.85
C LEU A 81 0.50 -2.32 -39.28
#